data_AF-A0A0X8JST3-F1
#
_entry.id   AF-A0A0X8JST3-F1
#
_cell.length_a   1.000
_cell.length_b   1.000
_cell.length_c   1.000
_cell.angle_alpha   90.00
_cell.angle_beta   90.00
_cell.angle_gamma   90.00
#
_symmetry.space_group_name_H-M   'P 1'
#
loop_
_entity.id
_entity.type
_entity.pdbx_description
1 polymer ?
#
loop_
_entity_poly.entity_id
_entity_poly.type
_entity_poly.pdbx_seq_one_letter_code
_entity_poly.pdbx_strand_id
1 'polypeptide(L)'
;MGLDIKEQRSVGGLRANAVAFLVNLSTFAGVGLIFSLIVLILEPNNEFVRKYAKQTLSVNVIAIITLPLNIVVKVGTIIFLVIIGILLILQAIAAVYSLLGKEFDIPKIDVISDLLFVD
;
A
#
# COMPACT_ATOMS: atom_id res chain seq x y z
N MET A 1 -5.62 27.00 -3.71
CA MET A 1 -4.24 26.50 -3.49
C MET A 1 -4.35 25.37 -2.49
N GLY A 2 -4.12 24.13 -2.91
CA GLY A 2 -4.09 22.99 -1.98
C GLY A 2 -2.91 23.16 -1.03
N LEU A 3 -3.14 22.94 0.26
CA LEU A 3 -2.07 22.93 1.27
C LEU A 3 -1.01 21.89 0.89
N ASP A 4 0.26 22.13 1.24
CA ASP A 4 1.31 21.11 1.11
C ASP A 4 0.87 19.84 1.86
N ILE A 5 1.06 18.67 1.26
CA ILE A 5 0.71 17.37 1.85
C ILE A 5 1.34 17.19 3.25
N LYS A 6 2.50 17.80 3.49
CA LYS A 6 3.17 17.78 4.81
C LYS A 6 2.48 18.64 5.86
N GLU A 7 1.60 19.55 5.46
CA GLU A 7 0.82 20.43 6.33
C GLU A 7 -0.63 19.95 6.49
N GLN A 8 -1.11 19.13 5.55
CA GLN A 8 -2.44 18.51 5.63
C GLN A 8 -2.52 17.54 6.80
N ARG A 9 -3.54 17.72 7.63
CA ARG A 9 -3.91 16.78 8.70
C ARG A 9 -4.82 15.69 8.12
N SER A 10 -4.73 14.50 8.70
CA SER A 10 -5.42 13.28 8.29
C SER A 10 -5.82 12.49 9.56
N VAL A 11 -5.85 11.16 9.49
CA VAL A 11 -6.27 10.24 10.56
C VAL A 11 -5.65 10.60 11.92
N GLY A 12 -6.50 10.80 12.93
CA GLY A 12 -6.06 11.10 14.29
C GLY A 12 -5.28 12.40 14.45
N GLY A 13 -5.39 13.32 13.48
CA GLY A 13 -4.62 14.56 13.46
C GLY A 13 -3.16 14.36 13.05
N LEU A 14 -2.76 13.18 12.57
CA LEU A 14 -1.44 12.99 11.96
C LEU A 14 -1.34 13.72 10.62
N ARG A 15 -0.12 14.01 10.17
CA ARG A 15 0.10 14.61 8.85
C ARG A 15 -0.18 13.56 7.76
N ALA A 16 -0.72 13.98 6.62
CA ALA A 16 -1.08 13.09 5.51
C ALA A 16 0.12 12.25 5.02
N ASN A 17 1.30 12.88 4.88
CA ASN A 17 2.54 12.17 4.53
C ASN A 17 2.95 11.09 5.55
N ALA A 18 2.72 11.34 6.84
CA ALA A 18 3.01 10.39 7.91
C ALA A 18 2.00 9.23 7.92
N VAL A 19 0.70 9.50 7.74
CA VAL A 19 -0.32 8.45 7.64
C VAL A 19 -0.04 7.55 6.44
N ALA A 20 0.21 8.12 5.26
CA ALA A 20 0.56 7.35 4.07
C ALA A 20 1.84 6.52 4.25
N PHE A 21 2.85 7.05 4.95
CA PHE A 21 4.04 6.29 5.31
C PHE A 21 3.73 5.10 6.22
N LEU A 22 2.93 5.31 7.28
CA LEU A 22 2.53 4.24 8.18
C LEU A 22 1.70 3.17 7.47
N VAL A 23 0.84 3.57 6.54
CA VAL A 23 0.12 2.62 5.67
C VAL A 23 1.11 1.78 4.90
N ASN A 24 2.06 2.38 4.19
CA ASN A 24 3.02 1.58 3.43
C ASN A 24 3.86 0.66 4.33
N LEU A 25 4.29 1.16 5.49
CA LEU A 25 5.12 0.44 6.45
C LEU A 25 4.39 -0.77 7.06
N SER A 26 3.07 -0.69 7.21
CA SER A 26 2.25 -1.75 7.80
C SER A 26 2.32 -3.10 7.06
N THR A 27 2.65 -3.09 5.76
CA THR A 27 2.94 -4.32 4.98
C THR A 27 4.10 -5.10 5.57
N PHE A 28 5.18 -4.43 6.00
CA PHE A 28 6.36 -5.10 6.58
C PHE A 28 6.07 -5.68 7.97
N ALA A 29 5.11 -5.12 8.68
CA ALA A 29 4.61 -5.65 9.95
C ALA A 29 3.59 -6.79 9.77
N GLY A 30 3.24 -7.15 8.53
CA GLY A 30 2.27 -8.22 8.23
C GLY A 30 0.80 -7.83 8.49
N VAL A 31 0.52 -6.56 8.73
CA VAL A 31 -0.84 -6.04 9.01
C VAL A 31 -1.35 -5.10 7.91
N GLY A 32 -0.66 -5.06 6.77
CA GLY A 32 -0.91 -4.12 5.67
C GLY A 32 -2.33 -4.11 5.14
N LEU A 33 -2.97 -5.28 5.05
CA LEU A 33 -4.35 -5.41 4.62
C LEU A 33 -5.32 -4.70 5.58
N ILE A 34 -5.31 -5.08 6.86
CA ILE A 34 -6.24 -4.56 7.86
C ILE A 34 -5.98 -3.07 8.10
N PHE A 35 -4.72 -2.66 8.19
CA PHE A 35 -4.36 -1.27 8.43
C PHE A 35 -4.79 -0.35 7.29
N SER A 36 -4.63 -0.79 6.04
CA SER A 36 -5.09 -0.03 4.85
C SER A 36 -6.61 0.14 4.83
N LEU A 37 -7.37 -0.92 5.19
CA LEU A 37 -8.83 -0.82 5.30
C LEU A 37 -9.26 0.17 6.38
N ILE A 38 -8.64 0.12 7.56
CA ILE A 38 -8.92 1.07 8.64
C ILE A 38 -8.67 2.49 8.18
N VAL A 39 -7.54 2.76 7.52
CA VAL A 39 -7.24 4.11 7.01
C VAL A 39 -8.24 4.55 5.95
N LEU A 40 -8.66 3.66 5.04
CA LEU A 40 -9.69 3.99 4.04
C LEU A 40 -11.04 4.32 4.66
N ILE A 41 -11.41 3.70 5.77
CA ILE A 41 -12.63 4.00 6.53
C ILE A 41 -12.50 5.35 7.26
N LEU A 42 -11.34 5.61 7.85
CA LEU A 42 -11.11 6.80 8.68
C LEU A 42 -10.78 8.06 7.86
N GLU A 43 -10.31 7.91 6.63
CA GLU A 43 -9.87 9.01 5.76
C GLU A 43 -10.67 9.04 4.45
N PRO A 44 -11.86 9.69 4.43
CA PRO A 44 -12.69 9.77 3.24
C PRO A 44 -12.25 10.84 2.24
N ASN A 45 -11.50 11.86 2.67
CA ASN A 45 -11.32 13.09 1.89
C ASN A 45 -9.89 13.29 1.38
N ASN A 46 -8.87 12.78 2.09
CA ASN A 46 -7.49 12.97 1.67
C ASN A 46 -7.11 11.99 0.54
N GLU A 47 -7.16 12.46 -0.71
CA GLU A 47 -6.84 11.65 -1.90
C GLU A 47 -5.44 11.03 -1.84
N PHE A 48 -4.44 11.75 -1.34
CA PHE A 48 -3.07 11.25 -1.22
C PHE A 48 -2.97 10.05 -0.27
N VAL A 49 -3.60 10.16 0.92
CA VAL A 49 -3.61 9.06 1.89
C VAL A 49 -4.43 7.89 1.36
N ARG A 50 -5.59 8.17 0.76
CA ARG A 50 -6.44 7.13 0.17
C ARG A 50 -5.73 6.40 -0.96
N LYS A 51 -4.99 7.09 -1.81
CA LYS A 51 -4.18 6.49 -2.90
C LYS A 51 -3.19 5.48 -2.35
N TYR A 52 -2.38 5.87 -1.36
CA TYR A 52 -1.43 4.94 -0.73
C TYR A 52 -2.11 3.80 0.02
N ALA A 53 -3.29 4.03 0.60
CA ALA A 53 -4.05 2.98 1.28
C ALA A 53 -4.69 1.98 0.31
N LYS A 54 -5.29 2.44 -0.80
CA LYS A 54 -5.80 1.57 -1.88
C LYS A 54 -4.67 0.72 -2.46
N GLN A 55 -3.55 1.37 -2.80
CA GLN A 55 -2.36 0.69 -3.34
C GLN A 55 -1.80 -0.36 -2.38
N THR A 56 -1.64 -0.01 -1.10
CA THR A 56 -1.14 -0.94 -0.08
C THR A 56 -2.09 -2.11 0.12
N LEU A 57 -3.41 -1.87 0.10
CA LEU A 57 -4.40 -2.94 0.14
C LEU A 57 -4.22 -3.92 -1.02
N SER A 58 -4.15 -3.40 -2.25
CA SER A 58 -3.94 -4.20 -3.46
C SER A 58 -2.66 -5.03 -3.39
N VAL A 59 -1.54 -4.45 -2.93
CA VAL A 59 -0.27 -5.17 -2.75
C VAL A 59 -0.44 -6.34 -1.78
N ASN A 60 -1.12 -6.13 -0.66
CA ASN A 60 -1.34 -7.18 0.33
C ASN A 60 -2.31 -8.26 -0.18
N VAL A 61 -3.31 -7.91 -0.99
CA VAL A 61 -4.18 -8.89 -1.67
C VAL A 61 -3.37 -9.77 -2.64
N ILE A 62 -2.48 -9.18 -3.46
CA ILE A 62 -1.58 -9.96 -4.32
C ILE A 62 -0.73 -10.90 -3.47
N ALA A 63 -0.13 -10.40 -2.38
CA ALA A 63 0.72 -11.21 -1.52
C ALA A 63 -0.02 -12.44 -0.98
N ILE A 64 -1.28 -12.28 -0.56
CA ILE A 64 -2.13 -13.39 -0.10
C ILE A 64 -2.44 -14.37 -1.23
N ILE A 65 -2.83 -13.89 -2.41
CA ILE A 65 -3.13 -14.73 -3.57
C ILE A 65 -1.88 -15.51 -4.03
N THR A 66 -0.68 -14.99 -3.75
CA THR A 66 0.58 -15.64 -4.11
C THR A 66 0.98 -16.76 -3.13
N LEU A 67 0.46 -16.77 -1.89
CA LEU A 67 0.80 -17.78 -0.87
C LEU A 67 0.70 -19.24 -1.34
N PRO A 68 -0.35 -19.67 -2.10
CA PRO A 68 -0.48 -21.04 -2.57
C PRO A 68 0.65 -21.50 -3.50
N LEU A 69 1.39 -20.59 -4.15
CA LEU A 69 2.55 -20.96 -4.96
C LEU A 69 3.63 -21.65 -4.14
N ASN A 70 3.69 -21.40 -2.83
CA ASN A 70 4.66 -22.05 -1.95
C ASN A 70 4.33 -23.55 -1.68
N ILE A 71 3.17 -24.05 -2.12
CA ILE A 71 2.80 -25.48 -2.00
C ILE A 71 3.58 -26.34 -3.00
N VAL A 72 3.87 -25.82 -4.20
CA VAL A 72 4.63 -26.54 -5.23
C VAL A 72 6.12 -26.42 -4.94
N VAL A 73 6.68 -27.48 -4.35
CA VAL A 73 8.07 -27.52 -3.86
C VAL A 73 9.06 -27.18 -4.97
N LYS A 74 10.05 -26.33 -4.63
CA LYS A 74 11.08 -25.74 -5.51
C LYS A 74 10.55 -24.68 -6.48
N VAL A 75 9.86 -25.06 -7.55
CA VAL A 75 9.51 -24.11 -8.63
C VAL A 75 8.52 -23.05 -8.14
N GLY A 76 7.47 -23.48 -7.44
CA GLY A 76 6.47 -22.56 -6.89
C GLY A 76 7.05 -21.67 -5.80
N THR A 77 7.88 -22.22 -4.91
CA THR A 77 8.60 -21.44 -3.89
C THR A 77 9.52 -20.37 -4.49
N ILE A 78 10.26 -20.67 -5.56
CA ILE A 78 11.12 -19.68 -6.24
C ILE A 78 10.28 -18.54 -6.81
N ILE A 79 9.19 -18.87 -7.53
CA ILE A 79 8.29 -17.87 -8.11
C ILE A 79 7.65 -17.01 -6.99
N PHE A 80 7.20 -17.65 -5.91
CA PHE A 80 6.68 -16.97 -4.72
C PHE A 80 7.68 -15.95 -4.17
N LEU A 81 8.94 -16.34 -3.95
CA LEU A 81 9.97 -15.46 -3.41
C LEU A 81 10.28 -14.28 -4.34
N VAL A 82 10.29 -14.51 -5.66
CA VAL A 82 10.49 -13.43 -6.64
C VAL A 82 9.34 -12.43 -6.58
N ILE A 83 8.09 -12.90 -6.56
CA ILE A 83 6.92 -12.02 -6.49
C ILE A 83 6.92 -11.21 -5.20
N ILE A 84 7.07 -11.86 -4.05
CA ILE A 84 7.10 -11.18 -2.75
C ILE A 84 8.27 -10.20 -2.66
N GLY A 85 9.46 -10.58 -3.16
CA GLY A 85 10.63 -9.71 -3.20
C GLY A 85 10.35 -8.42 -3.98
N ILE A 86 9.76 -8.53 -5.17
CA ILE A 86 9.37 -7.36 -5.98
C ILE A 86 8.36 -6.48 -5.24
N LEU A 87 7.30 -7.08 -4.66
CA LEU A 87 6.29 -6.33 -3.93
C LEU A 87 6.89 -5.57 -2.74
N LEU A 88 7.77 -6.19 -1.97
CA LEU A 88 8.43 -5.55 -0.83
C LEU A 88 9.35 -4.39 -1.25
N ILE A 89 10.06 -4.52 -2.37
CA ILE A 89 10.89 -3.44 -2.91
C ILE A 89 10.01 -2.25 -3.31
N LEU A 90 8.93 -2.50 -4.04
CA LEU A 90 7.99 -1.47 -4.46
C LEU A 90 7.33 -0.77 -3.26
N GLN A 91 6.97 -1.55 -2.24
CA GLN A 91 6.40 -1.04 -1.00
C GLN A 91 7.40 -0.17 -0.20
N ALA A 92 8.69 -0.54 -0.21
CA ALA A 92 9.74 0.26 0.43
C ALA A 92 9.91 1.62 -0.28
N ILE A 93 9.90 1.62 -1.62
CA ILE A 93 9.96 2.86 -2.42
C ILE A 93 8.73 3.72 -2.13
N ALA A 94 7.53 3.13 -2.13
CA ALA A 94 6.29 3.82 -1.83
C ALA A 94 6.31 4.48 -0.44
N ALA A 95 6.83 3.78 0.57
CA ALA A 95 6.99 4.33 1.92
C ALA A 95 7.92 5.55 1.95
N VAL A 96 9.09 5.48 1.29
CA VAL A 96 10.03 6.61 1.24
C VAL A 96 9.40 7.80 0.52
N TYR A 97 8.74 7.58 -0.61
CA TYR A 97 8.08 8.65 -1.38
C TYR A 97 6.94 9.28 -0.58
N SER A 98 6.09 8.47 0.07
CA SER A 98 4.98 8.97 0.86
C SER A 98 5.47 9.83 2.03
N LEU A 99 6.56 9.44 2.71
CA LEU A 99 7.17 10.21 3.79
C LEU A 99 7.67 11.58 3.30
N LEU A 100 8.24 11.61 2.09
CA LEU A 100 8.68 12.84 1.43
C LEU A 100 7.52 13.72 0.94
N GLY A 101 6.26 13.26 1.05
CA GLY A 101 5.08 13.94 0.53
C GLY A 101 4.98 13.88 -1.00
N LYS A 102 5.65 12.91 -1.62
CA LYS A 102 5.62 12.68 -3.06
C LYS A 102 4.67 11.52 -3.38
N GLU A 103 4.02 11.60 -4.52
CA GLU A 103 3.25 10.47 -5.05
C GLU A 103 4.17 9.45 -5.72
N PHE A 104 3.82 8.19 -5.55
CA PHE A 104 4.48 7.07 -6.21
C PHE A 104 3.43 6.01 -6.52
N ASP A 105 3.28 5.74 -7.82
CA ASP A 105 2.37 4.73 -8.35
C ASP A 105 3.12 3.44 -8.58
N ILE A 106 2.68 2.37 -7.93
CA ILE A 106 3.18 1.03 -8.20
C ILE A 106 2.65 0.60 -9.57
N PRO A 107 3.52 0.31 -10.55
CA PRO A 107 3.08 -0.01 -11.90
C PRO A 107 2.11 -1.20 -11.92
N LYS A 108 1.00 -1.06 -12.65
CA LYS A 108 -0.05 -2.09 -12.82
C LYS A 108 -0.84 -2.44 -11.55
N ILE A 109 -0.61 -1.75 -10.43
CA ILE A 109 -1.42 -1.96 -9.22
C ILE A 109 -2.87 -1.48 -9.41
N ASP A 110 -3.04 -0.48 -10.28
CA ASP A 110 -4.32 0.16 -10.58
C ASP A 110 -5.35 -0.86 -11.07
N VAL A 111 -4.94 -1.84 -11.89
CA VAL A 111 -5.83 -2.92 -12.37
C VAL A 111 -6.48 -3.70 -11.23
N ILE A 112 -5.73 -3.93 -10.15
CA ILE A 112 -6.25 -4.63 -8.96
C ILE A 112 -7.01 -3.65 -8.06
N SER A 113 -6.54 -2.41 -7.96
CA SER A 113 -7.26 -1.36 -7.24
C SER A 113 -8.66 -1.16 -7.83
N ASP A 114 -8.81 -1.10 -9.15
CA ASP A 114 -10.09 -0.92 -9.84
C ASP A 114 -11.03 -2.12 -9.65
N LEU A 115 -10.47 -3.33 -9.47
CA LEU A 115 -11.26 -4.51 -9.13
C LEU A 115 -11.75 -4.47 -7.68
N LEU A 116 -10.92 -3.99 -6.76
CA LEU A 116 -11.21 -3.95 -5.32
C LEU A 116 -12.07 -2.75 -4.92
N PHE A 117 -11.95 -1.65 -5.66
CA PHE A 117 -12.65 -0.39 -5.42
C PHE A 117 -13.43 -0.06 -6.68
N VAL A 118 -14.72 -0.41 -6.68
CA VAL A 118 -15.67 0.10 -7.65
C VAL A 118 -15.98 1.54 -7.21
N ASP A 119 -15.20 2.49 -7.70
CA ASP A 119 -15.53 3.92 -7.59
C ASP A 119 -16.70 4.28 -8.53
#